data_AF-A0A392P219-F1
#
_entry.id   AF-A0A392P219-F1
#
_cell.length_a   1.000
_cell.length_b   1.000
_cell.length_c   1.000
_cell.angle_alpha   90.00
_cell.angle_beta   90.00
_cell.angle_gamma   90.00
#
_symmetry.space_group_name_H-M   'P 1'
#
loop_
_entity.id
_entity.type
_entity.pdbx_description
1 polymer ?
#
loop_
_entity_poly.entity_id
_entity_poly.type
_entity_poly.pdbx_seq_one_letter_code
_entity_poly.pdbx_strand_id
1 'polypeptide(L)'
;WLSDGILYQQRLIARNRDLQLTDDEIENLTLLEIEKYLQGNRRSLREFGSMPYPKGYVLEQLGNRLIYDERNYDVPTLKEEFAELSASLTGYI
;
A
#
# COMPACT_ATOMS: atom_id res chain seq x y z
N TRP A 1 -9.73 15.58 -5.34
CA TRP A 1 -10.52 14.54 -4.65
C TRP A 1 -9.60 13.83 -3.67
N LEU A 2 -10.02 13.61 -2.43
CA LEU A 2 -9.16 13.14 -1.33
C LEU A 2 -8.60 11.73 -1.59
N SER A 3 -9.42 10.83 -2.13
CA SER A 3 -9.05 9.46 -2.50
C SER A 3 -7.92 9.40 -3.54
N ASP A 4 -7.98 10.23 -4.59
CA ASP A 4 -6.94 10.29 -5.62
C ASP A 4 -5.59 10.75 -5.05
N GLY A 5 -5.64 11.72 -4.13
CA GLY A 5 -4.46 12.20 -3.41
C GLY A 5 -3.84 11.10 -2.55
N ILE A 6 -4.66 10.28 -1.91
CA ILE A 6 -4.21 9.14 -1.09
C ILE A 6 -3.53 8.09 -1.95
N LEU A 7 -4.12 7.69 -3.08
CA LEU A 7 -3.49 6.72 -3.98
C LEU A 7 -2.15 7.25 -4.50
N TYR A 8 -2.08 8.54 -4.84
CA TYR A 8 -0.84 9.19 -5.23
C TYR A 8 0.23 9.13 -4.13
N GLN A 9 -0.13 9.44 -2.88
CA GLN A 9 0.80 9.34 -1.75
C GLN A 9 1.28 7.90 -1.53
N GLN A 10 0.40 6.91 -1.65
CA GLN A 10 0.77 5.50 -1.49
C GLN A 10 1.75 5.03 -2.57
N ARG A 11 1.59 5.48 -3.82
CA ARG A 11 2.57 5.24 -4.90
C ARG A 11 3.95 5.79 -4.57
N LEU A 12 4.02 6.98 -3.94
CA LEU A 12 5.28 7.57 -3.50
C LEU A 12 5.93 6.77 -2.38
N ILE A 13 5.16 6.33 -1.38
CA ILE A 13 5.63 5.52 -0.25
C ILE A 13 6.16 4.17 -0.74
N ALA A 14 5.40 3.51 -1.62
CA ALA A 14 5.78 2.23 -2.21
C ALA A 14 6.92 2.33 -3.22
N ARG A 15 7.28 3.55 -3.68
CA ARG A 15 8.16 3.78 -4.85
C ARG A 15 7.72 3.01 -6.09
N ASN A 16 6.42 2.78 -6.22
CA ASN A 16 5.81 2.05 -7.32
C ASN A 16 4.71 2.92 -7.94
N ARG A 17 4.94 3.44 -9.15
CA ARG A 17 3.98 4.30 -9.85
C ARG A 17 2.76 3.54 -10.35
N ASP A 18 2.91 2.24 -10.55
CA ASP A 18 1.87 1.35 -11.07
C ASP A 18 1.06 0.71 -9.95
N LEU A 19 1.37 1.01 -8.68
CA LEU A 19 0.60 0.54 -7.53
C LEU A 19 -0.88 0.85 -7.73
N GLN A 20 -1.68 -0.21 -7.78
CA GLN A 20 -3.14 -0.15 -7.72
C GLN A 20 -3.57 -0.66 -6.36
N LEU A 21 -4.46 0.09 -5.74
CA LEU A 21 -5.16 -0.31 -4.53
C LEU A 21 -6.60 -0.63 -4.91
N THR A 22 -7.19 -1.58 -4.21
CA THR A 22 -8.62 -1.87 -4.33
C THR A 22 -9.45 -0.71 -3.79
N ASP A 23 -10.71 -0.60 -4.22
CA ASP A 23 -11.62 0.44 -3.73
C ASP A 23 -11.77 0.38 -2.21
N ASP A 24 -11.84 -0.83 -1.62
CA ASP A 24 -11.83 -1.06 -0.18
C ASP A 24 -10.57 -0.48 0.50
N GLU A 25 -9.38 -0.68 -0.07
CA GLU A 25 -8.12 -0.16 0.49
C GLU A 25 -8.07 1.37 0.41
N ILE A 26 -8.53 1.95 -0.71
CA ILE A 26 -8.62 3.40 -0.90
C ILE A 26 -9.62 4.00 0.08
N GLU A 27 -10.81 3.42 0.23
CA GLU A 27 -11.85 3.87 1.17
C GLU A 27 -11.30 3.86 2.60
N ASN A 28 -10.69 2.76 3.01
CA ASN A 28 -10.13 2.63 4.35
C ASN A 28 -9.03 3.65 4.65
N LEU A 29 -8.11 3.87 3.70
CA LEU A 29 -7.10 4.91 3.83
C LEU A 29 -7.71 6.31 3.88
N THR A 30 -8.79 6.54 3.13
CA THR A 30 -9.55 7.79 3.13
C THR A 30 -10.19 8.05 4.48
N LEU A 31 -10.86 7.05 5.05
CA LEU A 31 -11.44 7.13 6.39
C LEU A 31 -10.36 7.35 7.45
N LEU A 32 -9.20 6.70 7.32
CA LEU A 32 -8.09 6.92 8.25
C LEU A 32 -7.59 8.37 8.20
N GLU A 33 -7.47 8.95 7.02
CA GLU A 33 -7.05 10.34 6.87
C GLU A 33 -8.09 11.31 7.45
N ILE A 34 -9.38 11.04 7.25
CA ILE A 34 -10.47 11.80 7.87
C ILE A 34 -10.41 11.69 9.40
N GLU A 35 -10.18 10.49 9.95
CA GLU A 35 -10.03 10.28 11.39
C GLU A 35 -8.89 11.15 11.97
N LYS A 36 -7.73 11.22 11.30
CA LYS A 36 -6.62 12.09 11.74
C LYS A 36 -7.03 13.56 11.82
N TYR A 37 -7.76 14.06 10.82
CA TYR A 37 -8.27 15.43 10.83
C TYR A 37 -9.30 15.66 11.94
N LEU A 38 -10.16 14.68 12.21
CA LEU A 38 -11.15 14.76 13.30
C LEU A 38 -10.47 14.72 14.68
N GLN A 39 -9.47 13.87 14.87
CA GLN A 39 -8.71 13.76 16.12
C GLN A 39 -8.01 15.08 16.47
N GLY A 40 -7.53 15.83 15.47
CA GLY A 40 -7.02 17.20 15.66
C GLY A 40 -8.06 18.15 16.28
N ASN A 41 -9.34 17.87 16.08
CA ASN A 41 -10.46 18.59 16.66
C ASN A 41 -11.07 17.90 17.89
N ARG A 42 -10.38 16.90 18.47
CA ARG A 42 -10.86 16.05 19.57
C ARG A 42 -12.16 15.29 19.25
N ARG A 43 -12.37 15.01 17.97
CA ARG A 43 -13.50 14.25 17.47
C ARG A 43 -13.02 12.92 16.88
N SER A 44 -13.96 12.02 16.63
CA SER A 44 -13.69 10.74 15.97
C SER A 44 -14.81 10.42 14.99
N LEU A 45 -14.49 9.66 13.94
CA LEU A 45 -15.44 9.04 13.04
C LEU A 45 -16.51 8.23 13.78
N ARG A 46 -16.18 7.72 14.98
CA ARG A 46 -17.14 7.00 15.84
C ARG A 46 -18.36 7.85 16.24
N GLU A 47 -18.24 9.18 16.20
CA GLU A 47 -19.34 10.10 16.49
C GLU A 47 -20.28 10.30 15.29
N PHE A 48 -19.92 9.79 14.11
CA PHE A 48 -20.68 9.90 12.87
C PHE A 48 -21.20 8.52 12.46
N GLY A 49 -22.39 8.15 12.92
CA GLY A 49 -22.97 6.81 12.70
C GLY A 49 -23.24 6.43 11.23
N SER A 50 -23.15 7.38 10.30
CA SER A 50 -23.26 7.13 8.86
C SER A 50 -21.93 6.71 8.19
N MET A 51 -20.79 6.90 8.86
CA MET A 51 -19.48 6.57 8.32
C MET A 51 -18.90 5.34 9.02
N PRO A 52 -18.49 4.30 8.26
CA PRO A 52 -17.80 3.16 8.85
C PRO A 52 -16.43 3.60 9.41
N TYR A 53 -15.96 2.89 10.43
CA TYR A 53 -14.61 3.10 10.96
C TYR A 53 -13.60 2.29 10.12
N PRO A 54 -12.37 2.81 9.90
CA PRO A 54 -11.33 2.07 9.19
C PRO A 54 -11.12 0.67 9.79
N LYS A 55 -10.95 -0.33 8.92
CA LYS A 55 -10.63 -1.69 9.33
C LYS A 55 -9.24 -1.72 10.01
N GLY A 56 -9.09 -2.51 11.07
CA GLY A 56 -7.88 -2.49 11.91
C GLY A 56 -6.57 -2.81 11.17
N TYR A 57 -6.62 -3.67 10.15
CA TYR A 57 -5.44 -4.03 9.35
C TYR A 57 -4.84 -2.87 8.57
N VAL A 58 -5.61 -1.80 8.34
CA VAL A 58 -5.21 -0.63 7.53
C VAL A 58 -4.05 0.10 8.21
N LEU A 59 -4.04 0.15 9.54
CA LEU A 59 -2.99 0.76 10.34
C LEU A 59 -1.68 -0.06 10.29
N GLU A 60 -1.78 -1.38 10.10
CA GLU A 60 -0.63 -2.29 10.16
C GLU A 60 -0.06 -2.64 8.78
N GLN A 61 -0.91 -2.71 7.75
CA GLN A 61 -0.55 -3.24 6.43
C GLN A 61 -0.47 -2.17 5.34
N LEU A 62 -1.33 -1.16 5.37
CA LEU A 62 -1.39 -0.13 4.32
C LEU A 62 -0.46 1.03 4.65
N GLY A 63 0.38 1.42 3.68
CA GLY A 63 1.46 2.39 3.89
C GLY A 63 2.79 1.78 4.32
N ASN A 64 2.86 0.46 4.51
CA ASN A 64 4.13 -0.23 4.71
C ASN A 64 4.72 -0.64 3.35
N ARG A 65 5.83 -0.01 2.98
CA ARG A 65 6.54 -0.32 1.74
C ARG A 65 6.90 -1.80 1.62
N LEU A 66 7.32 -2.47 2.70
CA LEU A 66 7.70 -3.88 2.66
C LEU A 66 6.50 -4.78 2.32
N ILE A 67 5.30 -4.42 2.78
CA ILE A 67 4.08 -5.17 2.47
C ILE A 67 3.69 -4.99 1.00
N TYR A 68 3.88 -3.78 0.45
CA TYR A 68 3.66 -3.55 -0.99
C TYR A 68 4.68 -4.29 -1.85
N ASP A 69 5.96 -4.27 -1.46
CA ASP A 69 7.03 -4.95 -2.17
C ASP A 69 6.80 -6.47 -2.15
N GLU A 70 6.43 -7.05 -1.00
CA GLU A 70 6.09 -8.48 -0.86
C GLU A 70 4.90 -8.87 -1.75
N ARG A 71 3.85 -8.04 -1.78
CA ARG A 71 2.66 -8.31 -2.58
C ARG A 71 2.91 -8.23 -4.09
N ASN A 72 3.96 -7.51 -4.49
CA ASN A 72 4.40 -7.39 -5.88
C ASN A 72 5.61 -8.28 -6.20
N TYR A 73 6.03 -9.15 -5.27
CA TYR A 73 7.22 -9.96 -5.42
C TYR A 73 6.96 -11.16 -6.33
N ASP A 74 7.53 -11.12 -7.54
CA ASP A 74 7.37 -12.18 -8.53
C ASP A 74 8.52 -13.20 -8.46
N VAL A 75 8.30 -14.27 -7.68
CA VAL A 75 9.25 -15.36 -7.45
C VAL A 75 9.78 -16.01 -8.73
N PRO A 76 8.96 -16.38 -9.74
CA PRO A 76 9.46 -16.98 -10.98
C PRO A 76 10.38 -16.04 -11.76
N THR A 77 10.02 -14.76 -11.94
CA THR A 77 10.88 -13.79 -12.62
C THR A 77 12.23 -13.65 -11.92
N LEU A 78 12.25 -13.59 -10.59
CA LEU A 78 13.50 -13.51 -9.84
C LEU A 78 14.36 -14.78 -9.98
N LYS A 79 13.72 -15.96 -10.06
CA LYS A 79 14.43 -17.21 -10.30
C LYS A 79 15.08 -17.25 -11.68
N GLU A 80 14.40 -16.73 -12.69
CA GLU A 80 14.95 -16.61 -14.04
C GLU A 80 16.13 -15.62 -14.05
N GLU A 81 15.97 -14.41 -13.50
CA GLU A 81 17.07 -13.44 -13.39
C GLU A 81 18.27 -14.00 -12.64
N PHE A 82 18.04 -14.72 -11.53
CA PHE A 82 19.10 -15.37 -10.77
C PHE A 82 19.79 -16.46 -11.60
N ALA A 83 19.04 -17.29 -12.32
CA ALA A 83 19.60 -18.32 -13.18
C ALA A 83 20.48 -17.71 -14.28
N GLU A 84 20.02 -16.67 -14.96
CA GLU A 84 20.79 -15.95 -15.99
C GLU A 84 22.08 -15.33 -15.43
N LEU A 85 21.99 -14.61 -14.31
CA LEU A 85 23.15 -14.02 -13.66
C LEU A 85 24.14 -15.08 -13.17
N SER A 86 23.65 -16.18 -12.60
CA SER A 86 24.49 -17.28 -12.13
C SER A 86 25.20 -18.02 -13.27
N ALA A 87 24.51 -18.23 -14.40
CA ALA A 87 25.10 -18.81 -15.60
C ALA A 87 26.21 -17.89 -16.16
N SER A 88 25.97 -16.58 -16.17
CA SER A 88 26.97 -15.59 -16.61
C SER A 88 28.24 -15.58 -15.74
N LEU A 89 28.11 -15.86 -14.43
CA LEU A 89 29.24 -15.90 -13.50
C LEU A 89 30.01 -17.24 -13.56
N THR A 90 29.31 -18.33 -13.84
CA THR A 90 29.87 -19.69 -13.82
C THR A 90 30.41 -20.16 -15.16
N GLY A 91 30.28 -19.36 -16.21
CA GLY A 91 30.96 -19.58 -17.50
C GLY A 91 30.37 -20.70 -18.36
N TYR A 92 29.18 -21.21 -18.03
CA TYR A 92 28.42 -22.07 -18.94
C TYR A 92 27.67 -21.18 -19.94
N ILE A 93 28.32 -20.96 -21.09
CA ILE A 93 27.68 -20.56 -22.36
C ILE A 93 27.62 -21.82 -23.23
#